data_AF-A0AA35TJ01-F1
#
_entry.id   AF-A0AA35TJ01-F1
#
_cell.length_a   1.000
_cell.length_b   1.000
_cell.length_c   1.000
_cell.angle_alpha   90.00
_cell.angle_beta   90.00
_cell.angle_gamma   90.00
#
_symmetry.space_group_name_H-M   'P 1'
#
loop_
_entity.id
_entity.type
_entity.pdbx_description
1 polymer ?
#
loop_
_entity_poly.entity_id
_entity_poly.type
_entity_poly.pdbx_seq_one_letter_code
_entity_poly.pdbx_strand_id
1 'polypeptide(L)'
;MSLKDLVSKRILDDILGPLFKLGEWRVLVLDQLSTSIVSSCCRMHDVMSKGITLVEGLEKSKEPQLAREAIYIMWPSEESLTKMLMDFDESFRVYKAAHVFLLDRLPPVLVTKLQQSPAKKYIRSLKESYIGFLPKESRVFTLNFPDSFRLFFSPGSAGKGEMKTRIADQLATLCAFLGEFPTIRCNKAVAGVEDIAHELYKRLEDFKMQSPSFATDEGKNKSELIILDRGFDVVSPLVHELTYQAMVYDLLGIKRDVYSYEATTEGGGKHSREVILDESDPLWVELRHKFISDVIGEVREMVKGFADSKSKSPTASYDMSVKKLHQMIKEVPQYQKELSKLARHFSLAETCDKKLKAGMFDLCKAEQDLATGESETGEKIDSAMNLTTPILFDRKIGVYEKVRLMMLQLLFSEGEAKEGFAKLIQRVEIPPKERSSILNLACLGHPSVEGREGRGNGIEEQSQRAEEEGEGRRREIRRLSLDTHHSRHHGVCHRGEAGYELLSRAVTASWLLASFLHLHPPRPSRSECPQ
;
A
#
# COMPACT_ATOMS: atom_id res chain seq x y z
N MET A 1 17.50 -2.18 -7.90
CA MET A 1 17.73 -1.38 -6.69
C MET A 1 16.38 -1.12 -6.05
N SER A 2 16.27 -1.13 -4.72
CA SER A 2 15.00 -0.82 -4.02
C SER A 2 14.64 0.65 -4.18
N LEU A 3 13.34 0.96 -4.28
CA LEU A 3 12.86 2.34 -4.30
C LEU A 3 13.24 3.09 -3.01
N LYS A 4 13.22 2.42 -1.85
CA LYS A 4 13.67 3.01 -0.58
C LYS A 4 15.14 3.37 -0.61
N ASP A 5 15.99 2.48 -1.13
CA ASP A 5 17.44 2.73 -1.21
C ASP A 5 17.75 3.88 -2.15
N LEU A 6 17.04 3.96 -3.29
CA LEU A 6 17.17 5.08 -4.23
C LEU A 6 16.83 6.42 -3.57
N VAL A 7 15.69 6.47 -2.86
CA VAL A 7 15.24 7.70 -2.18
C VAL A 7 16.18 8.06 -1.03
N SER A 8 16.61 7.06 -0.24
CA SER A 8 17.58 7.23 0.84
C SER A 8 18.89 7.81 0.31
N LYS A 9 19.43 7.25 -0.78
CA LYS A 9 20.63 7.75 -1.45
C LYS A 9 20.46 9.19 -1.93
N ARG A 10 19.34 9.53 -2.57
CA ARG A 10 19.05 10.91 -3.01
C ARG A 10 19.07 11.88 -1.82
N ILE A 11 18.46 11.51 -0.69
CA ILE A 11 18.41 12.36 0.51
C ILE A 11 19.81 12.47 1.15
N LEU A 12 20.48 11.36 1.40
CA LEU A 12 21.73 11.33 2.15
C LEU A 12 22.93 11.86 1.35
N ASP A 13 22.99 11.58 0.05
CA ASP A 13 24.17 11.87 -0.78
C ASP A 13 23.99 13.09 -1.67
N ASP A 14 22.79 13.33 -2.22
CA ASP A 14 22.56 14.45 -3.15
C ASP A 14 21.99 15.70 -2.45
N ILE A 15 21.22 15.53 -1.37
CA ILE A 15 20.65 16.64 -0.58
C ILE A 15 21.56 17.00 0.59
N LEU A 16 21.82 16.06 1.51
CA LEU A 16 22.58 16.32 2.73
C LEU A 16 24.10 16.29 2.49
N GLY A 17 24.58 15.37 1.66
CA GLY A 17 26.00 15.18 1.35
C GLY A 17 26.74 16.46 0.94
N PRO A 18 26.26 17.25 -0.04
CA PRO A 18 26.96 18.44 -0.51
C PRO A 18 26.96 19.59 0.51
N LEU A 19 26.09 19.51 1.51
CA LEU A 19 25.99 20.48 2.60
C LEU A 19 26.81 20.07 3.82
N PHE A 20 27.29 18.83 3.89
CA PHE A 20 28.10 18.37 5.01
C PHE A 20 29.47 19.05 5.02
N LYS A 21 29.82 19.64 6.17
CA LYS A 21 31.15 20.22 6.42
C LYS A 21 31.58 19.88 7.83
N LEU A 22 32.84 19.45 7.98
CA LEU A 22 33.38 19.07 9.27
C LEU A 22 33.35 20.25 10.25
N GLY A 23 32.75 20.05 11.43
CA GLY A 23 32.63 21.07 12.47
C GLY A 23 31.42 22.01 12.33
N GLU A 24 30.64 21.90 11.25
CA GLU A 24 29.39 22.65 11.08
C GLU A 24 28.18 21.74 11.28
N TRP A 25 27.28 22.18 12.17
CA TRP A 25 26.05 21.47 12.49
C TRP A 25 24.83 22.21 11.95
N ARG A 26 23.92 21.46 11.31
CA ARG A 26 22.71 22.00 10.70
C ARG A 26 21.44 21.41 11.33
N VAL A 27 20.36 22.13 11.16
CA VAL A 27 19.01 21.68 11.56
C VAL A 27 18.27 21.21 10.31
N LEU A 28 17.63 20.05 10.38
CA LEU A 28 16.77 19.53 9.31
C LEU A 28 15.31 19.85 9.64
N VAL A 29 14.65 20.64 8.79
CA VAL A 29 13.25 21.03 8.96
C VAL A 29 12.40 20.32 7.91
N LEU A 30 11.39 19.57 8.35
CA LEU A 30 10.56 18.72 7.51
C LEU A 30 9.08 19.07 7.69
N ASP A 31 8.33 19.17 6.61
CA ASP A 31 6.86 19.13 6.67
C ASP A 31 6.34 17.70 6.94
N GLN A 32 5.01 17.52 7.01
CA GLN A 32 4.42 16.22 7.33
C GLN A 32 4.73 15.13 6.28
N LEU A 33 4.73 15.49 4.99
CA LEU A 33 4.98 14.55 3.90
C LEU A 33 6.47 14.16 3.85
N SER A 34 7.38 15.14 3.86
CA SER A 34 8.82 14.91 3.90
C SER A 34 9.25 14.16 5.15
N THR A 35 8.63 14.41 6.31
CA THR A 35 8.84 13.60 7.53
C THR A 35 8.54 12.13 7.27
N SER A 36 7.39 11.85 6.62
CA SER A 36 6.99 10.49 6.26
C SER A 36 7.97 9.85 5.26
N ILE A 37 8.44 10.60 4.26
CA ILE A 37 9.42 10.12 3.27
C ILE A 37 10.76 9.79 3.95
N VAL A 38 11.34 10.74 4.69
CA VAL A 38 12.64 10.58 5.35
C VAL A 38 12.60 9.41 6.34
N SER A 39 11.56 9.34 7.20
CA SER A 39 11.40 8.24 8.16
C SER A 39 11.20 6.86 7.52
N SER A 40 10.69 6.79 6.29
CA SER A 40 10.45 5.52 5.60
C SER A 40 11.72 4.91 4.99
N CYS A 41 12.74 5.73 4.70
CA CYS A 41 13.93 5.32 3.95
C CYS A 41 15.27 5.63 4.62
N CYS A 42 15.31 6.50 5.63
CA CYS A 42 16.53 6.89 6.35
C CYS A 42 16.41 6.57 7.83
N ARG A 43 17.45 5.99 8.44
CA ARG A 43 17.51 5.87 9.90
C ARG A 43 18.09 7.15 10.49
N MET A 44 17.75 7.44 11.74
CA MET A 44 18.22 8.66 12.40
C MET A 44 19.75 8.76 12.43
N HIS A 45 20.46 7.65 12.66
CA HIS A 45 21.92 7.66 12.67
C HIS A 45 22.54 8.02 11.30
N ASP A 46 21.90 7.62 10.20
CA ASP A 46 22.34 7.97 8.84
C ASP A 46 22.21 9.48 8.61
N VAL A 47 21.08 10.07 9.00
CA VAL A 47 20.83 11.51 8.88
C VAL A 47 21.81 12.30 9.74
N MET A 48 22.01 11.91 11.00
CA MET A 48 22.93 12.59 11.92
C MET A 48 24.39 12.49 11.47
N SER A 49 24.77 11.39 10.81
CA SER A 49 26.12 11.21 10.24
C SER A 49 26.47 12.25 9.16
N LYS A 50 25.46 12.90 8.57
CA LYS A 50 25.61 13.96 7.56
C LYS A 50 25.62 15.37 8.18
N GLY A 51 25.96 15.50 9.47
CA GLY A 51 26.12 16.80 10.15
C GLY A 51 24.80 17.45 10.58
N ILE A 52 23.74 16.66 10.71
CA ILE A 52 22.45 17.10 11.28
C ILE A 52 22.50 16.89 12.79
N THR A 53 22.09 17.90 13.57
CA THR A 53 21.96 17.78 15.04
C THR A 53 20.54 17.65 15.53
N LEU A 54 19.59 18.17 14.76
CA LEU A 54 18.19 18.27 15.16
C LEU A 54 17.30 18.10 13.93
N VAL A 55 16.21 17.36 14.10
CA VAL A 55 15.15 17.21 13.10
C VAL A 55 13.87 17.83 13.68
N GLU A 56 13.35 18.85 13.02
CA GLU A 56 12.19 19.61 13.46
C GLU A 56 11.05 19.55 12.45
N GLY A 57 9.82 19.60 12.95
CA GLY A 57 8.65 19.74 12.10
C GLY A 57 8.43 21.20 11.70
N LEU A 58 8.16 21.45 10.42
CA LEU A 58 7.87 22.79 9.89
C LEU A 58 6.69 23.46 10.63
N GLU A 59 5.72 22.64 11.05
CA GLU A 59 4.48 23.03 11.71
C GLU A 59 4.64 23.48 13.16
N LYS A 60 5.75 23.14 13.80
CA LYS A 60 5.97 23.42 15.22
C LYS A 60 6.62 24.78 15.40
N SER A 61 6.28 25.44 16.50
CA SER A 61 7.05 26.59 16.98
C SER A 61 8.47 26.13 17.33
N LYS A 62 9.46 26.93 16.94
CA LYS A 62 10.88 26.55 16.99
C LYS A 62 11.63 27.53 17.89
N GLU A 63 12.60 27.01 18.63
CA GLU A 63 13.51 27.85 19.41
C GLU A 63 14.54 28.51 18.48
N PRO A 64 14.88 29.79 18.65
CA PRO A 64 15.87 30.45 17.81
C PRO A 64 17.25 29.77 17.87
N GLN A 65 17.73 29.28 16.73
CA GLN A 65 19.03 28.66 16.49
C GLN A 65 19.89 29.55 15.56
N LEU A 66 20.09 30.82 15.93
CA LEU A 66 20.70 31.86 15.07
C LEU A 66 22.14 31.58 14.60
N ALA A 67 22.85 30.64 15.23
CA ALA A 67 24.19 30.23 14.82
C ALA A 67 24.19 29.14 13.75
N ARG A 68 23.06 28.46 13.52
CA ARG A 68 22.96 27.28 12.65
C ARG A 68 22.20 27.58 11.37
N GLU A 69 22.59 26.90 10.29
CA GLU A 69 21.83 26.90 9.04
C GLU A 69 20.78 25.79 9.09
N ALA A 70 19.63 26.03 8.46
CA ALA A 70 18.54 25.07 8.36
C ALA A 70 18.44 24.50 6.93
N ILE A 71 18.21 23.20 6.84
CA ILE A 71 17.90 22.48 5.60
C ILE A 71 16.41 22.17 5.63
N TYR A 72 15.65 22.78 4.73
CA TYR A 72 14.24 22.53 4.56
C TYR A 72 14.04 21.47 3.48
N ILE A 73 13.38 20.38 3.80
CA ILE A 73 12.81 19.46 2.79
C ILE A 73 11.31 19.55 2.94
N MET A 74 10.61 19.98 1.89
CA MET A 74 9.18 20.33 2.00
C MET A 74 8.44 20.21 0.67
N TRP A 75 7.14 19.98 0.75
CA TRP A 75 6.24 20.09 -0.39
C TRP A 75 6.04 21.57 -0.77
N PRO A 76 6.00 21.92 -2.08
CA PRO A 76 5.81 23.29 -2.53
C PRO A 76 4.34 23.75 -2.42
N SER A 77 3.78 23.74 -1.21
CA SER A 77 2.47 24.34 -0.92
C SER A 77 2.60 25.79 -0.44
N GLU A 78 1.51 26.55 -0.55
CA GLU A 78 1.44 27.89 0.03
C GLU A 78 1.63 27.87 1.55
N GLU A 79 1.06 26.89 2.23
CA GLU A 79 1.16 26.73 3.69
C GLU A 79 2.62 26.51 4.11
N SER A 80 3.26 25.52 3.50
CA SER A 80 4.65 25.16 3.81
C SER A 80 5.58 26.33 3.50
N LEU A 81 5.40 26.99 2.34
CA LEU A 81 6.20 28.15 1.97
C LEU A 81 6.04 29.30 2.96
N THR A 82 4.80 29.62 3.33
CA THR A 82 4.51 30.71 4.28
C THR A 82 5.17 30.45 5.64
N LYS A 83 5.08 29.22 6.16
CA LYS A 83 5.72 28.82 7.42
C LYS A 83 7.23 28.92 7.36
N MET A 84 7.84 28.50 6.25
CA MET A 84 9.28 28.67 6.06
C MET A 84 9.68 30.16 6.03
N LEU A 85 8.93 31.00 5.32
CA LEU A 85 9.22 32.45 5.25
C LEU A 85 9.10 33.12 6.63
N MET A 86 8.15 32.69 7.47
CA MET A 86 7.98 33.18 8.84
C MET A 86 9.20 32.91 9.73
N ASP A 87 9.92 31.79 9.53
CA ASP A 87 11.14 31.47 10.28
C ASP A 87 12.28 32.49 10.02
N PHE A 88 12.15 33.34 8.99
CA PHE A 88 13.15 34.34 8.57
C PHE A 88 12.63 35.78 8.61
N ASP A 89 11.52 36.02 9.30
CA ASP A 89 11.06 37.37 9.57
C ASP A 89 12.10 38.13 10.43
N GLU A 90 12.26 39.43 10.19
CA GLU A 90 13.30 40.24 10.83
C GLU A 90 13.10 40.36 12.34
N SER A 91 11.83 40.34 12.78
CA SER A 91 11.46 40.45 14.20
C SER A 91 11.70 39.16 14.98
N PHE A 92 11.67 38.00 14.31
CA PHE A 92 11.70 36.69 14.96
C PHE A 92 12.44 35.64 14.12
N ARG A 93 13.70 35.95 13.77
CA ARG A 93 14.52 35.03 12.98
C ARG A 93 14.90 33.79 13.80
N VAL A 94 14.63 32.61 13.23
CA VAL A 94 14.93 31.32 13.86
C VAL A 94 16.33 30.84 13.49
N TYR A 95 16.74 30.94 12.22
CA TYR A 95 18.01 30.37 11.74
C TYR A 95 18.95 31.39 11.10
N LYS A 96 20.22 31.03 10.94
CA LYS A 96 21.23 31.85 10.25
C LYS A 96 20.92 31.99 8.75
N ALA A 97 20.55 30.90 8.10
CA ALA A 97 20.31 30.80 6.66
C ALA A 97 19.51 29.53 6.32
N ALA A 98 18.93 29.48 5.12
CA ALA A 98 18.13 28.36 4.62
C ALA A 98 18.74 27.68 3.38
N HIS A 99 18.73 26.36 3.38
CA HIS A 99 18.87 25.52 2.20
C HIS A 99 17.54 24.83 1.93
N VAL A 100 16.89 25.15 0.81
CA VAL A 100 15.52 24.73 0.53
C VAL A 100 15.52 23.68 -0.58
N PHE A 101 14.98 22.51 -0.26
CA PHE A 101 14.78 21.39 -1.17
C PHE A 101 13.29 21.09 -1.28
N LEU A 102 12.73 21.32 -2.46
CA LEU A 102 11.32 21.10 -2.73
C LEU A 102 11.11 19.68 -3.26
N LEU A 103 10.10 18.99 -2.75
CA LEU A 103 9.75 17.63 -3.18
C LEU A 103 9.20 17.60 -4.62
N ASP A 104 8.70 18.72 -5.11
CA ASP A 104 8.13 18.89 -6.45
C ASP A 104 8.48 20.29 -6.99
N ARG A 105 8.09 20.60 -8.23
CA ARG A 105 8.28 21.89 -8.88
C ARG A 105 7.60 23.01 -8.11
N LEU A 106 8.27 24.16 -7.98
CA LEU A 106 7.67 25.34 -7.36
C LEU A 106 6.68 26.03 -8.34
N PRO A 107 5.38 26.15 -8.03
CA PRO A 107 4.43 26.86 -8.90
C PRO A 107 4.82 28.33 -9.11
N PRO A 108 4.62 28.92 -10.31
CA PRO A 108 5.01 30.30 -10.60
C PRO A 108 4.46 31.35 -9.62
N VAL A 109 3.22 31.14 -9.13
CA VAL A 109 2.60 32.01 -8.11
C VAL A 109 3.43 32.03 -6.82
N LEU A 110 3.93 30.88 -6.39
CA LEU A 110 4.76 30.74 -5.20
C LEU A 110 6.19 31.26 -5.43
N VAL A 111 6.70 31.19 -6.66
CA VAL A 111 7.97 31.84 -7.04
C VAL A 111 7.88 33.34 -6.81
N THR A 112 6.80 33.99 -7.28
CA THR A 112 6.58 35.43 -7.07
C THR A 112 6.50 35.78 -5.58
N LYS A 113 5.75 34.99 -4.78
CA LYS A 113 5.64 35.16 -3.32
C LYS A 113 7.01 35.07 -2.64
N LEU A 114 7.82 34.10 -3.02
CA LEU A 114 9.19 33.92 -2.52
C LEU A 114 10.09 35.11 -2.89
N GLN A 115 9.98 35.61 -4.12
CA GLN A 115 10.79 36.73 -4.61
C GLN A 115 10.47 38.05 -3.90
N GLN A 116 9.22 38.26 -3.51
CA GLN A 116 8.76 39.45 -2.80
C GLN A 116 9.07 39.43 -1.30
N SER A 117 9.38 38.26 -0.73
CA SER A 117 9.64 38.12 0.70
C SER A 117 11.05 38.62 1.07
N PRO A 118 11.20 39.36 2.19
CA PRO A 118 12.52 39.73 2.72
C PRO A 118 13.35 38.50 3.12
N ALA A 119 12.71 37.34 3.36
CA ALA A 119 13.37 36.10 3.69
C ALA A 119 14.31 35.60 2.58
N LYS A 120 14.12 36.03 1.32
CA LYS A 120 14.95 35.67 0.17
C LYS A 120 16.45 35.86 0.43
N LYS A 121 16.85 36.89 1.19
CA LYS A 121 18.27 37.17 1.50
C LYS A 121 18.94 36.09 2.36
N TYR A 122 18.16 35.26 3.05
CA TYR A 122 18.66 34.17 3.89
C TYR A 122 18.72 32.84 3.15
N ILE A 123 18.12 32.72 1.95
CA ILE A 123 18.09 31.48 1.18
C ILE A 123 19.40 31.33 0.40
N ARG A 124 20.17 30.30 0.73
CA ARG A 124 21.48 29.99 0.12
C ARG A 124 21.36 29.06 -1.07
N SER A 125 20.41 28.14 -1.03
CA SER A 125 20.12 27.24 -2.14
C SER A 125 18.63 26.95 -2.21
N LEU A 126 18.10 26.87 -3.42
CA LEU A 126 16.75 26.42 -3.72
C LEU A 126 16.86 25.37 -4.82
N LYS A 127 16.47 24.13 -4.53
CA LYS A 127 16.55 23.00 -5.47
C LYS A 127 15.26 22.18 -5.46
N GLU A 128 14.92 21.62 -6.60
CA GLU A 128 13.81 20.69 -6.76
C GLU A 128 14.38 19.26 -6.76
N SER A 129 13.77 18.37 -5.97
CA SER A 129 14.29 17.01 -5.73
C SER A 129 13.42 15.91 -6.35
N TYR A 130 12.20 16.24 -6.81
CA TYR A 130 11.24 15.33 -7.46
C TYR A 130 10.98 14.04 -6.65
N ILE A 131 10.80 14.14 -5.33
CA ILE A 131 10.43 13.01 -4.46
C ILE A 131 9.00 13.22 -3.96
N GLY A 132 8.06 13.33 -4.90
CA GLY A 132 6.66 13.61 -4.60
C GLY A 132 5.80 12.40 -4.23
N PHE A 133 6.43 11.29 -3.84
CA PHE A 133 5.80 10.03 -3.49
C PHE A 133 6.44 9.44 -2.22
N LEU A 134 5.70 8.60 -1.50
CA LEU A 134 6.17 7.89 -0.32
C LEU A 134 6.58 6.45 -0.68
N PRO A 135 7.87 6.08 -0.62
CA PRO A 135 8.32 4.71 -0.88
C PRO A 135 7.96 3.79 0.31
N LYS A 136 6.84 3.07 0.20
CA LYS A 136 6.34 2.19 1.28
C LYS A 136 7.17 0.92 1.40
N GLU A 137 7.56 0.34 0.28
CA GLU A 137 8.40 -0.84 0.16
C GLU A 137 9.36 -0.69 -1.02
N SER A 138 10.25 -1.65 -1.21
CA SER A 138 11.20 -1.70 -2.31
C SER A 138 10.58 -1.58 -3.69
N ARG A 139 9.32 -1.99 -3.85
CA ARG A 139 8.56 -1.96 -5.12
C ARG A 139 7.16 -1.34 -4.98
N VAL A 140 6.84 -0.75 -3.83
CA VAL A 140 5.52 -0.17 -3.55
C VAL A 140 5.68 1.27 -3.13
N PHE A 141 4.93 2.16 -3.77
CA PHE A 141 4.83 3.56 -3.38
C PHE A 141 3.38 3.97 -3.16
N THR A 142 3.19 5.08 -2.45
CA THR A 142 1.89 5.74 -2.32
C THR A 142 2.03 7.23 -2.55
N LEU A 143 0.99 7.85 -3.11
CA LEU A 143 0.91 9.31 -3.26
C LEU A 143 0.50 9.99 -1.94
N ASN A 144 0.19 9.21 -0.90
CA ASN A 144 -0.26 9.70 0.40
C ASN A 144 -1.40 10.72 0.30
N PHE A 145 -2.41 10.41 -0.52
CA PHE A 145 -3.57 11.26 -0.75
C PHE A 145 -4.87 10.49 -0.45
N PRO A 146 -5.25 10.33 0.84
CA PRO A 146 -6.39 9.51 1.25
C PRO A 146 -7.74 9.98 0.67
N ASP A 147 -7.92 11.29 0.49
CA ASP A 147 -9.16 11.86 -0.05
C ASP A 147 -9.37 11.56 -1.55
N SER A 148 -8.32 11.12 -2.27
CA SER A 148 -8.38 10.86 -3.71
C SER A 148 -9.49 9.87 -4.08
N PHE A 149 -9.69 8.82 -3.28
CA PHE A 149 -10.73 7.82 -3.52
C PHE A 149 -12.13 8.44 -3.48
N ARG A 150 -12.43 9.22 -2.43
CA ARG A 150 -13.73 9.93 -2.31
C ARG A 150 -13.90 10.91 -3.46
N LEU A 151 -12.89 11.72 -3.76
CA LEU A 151 -12.95 12.72 -4.81
C LEU A 151 -13.12 12.08 -6.20
N PHE A 152 -12.54 10.92 -6.45
CA PHE A 152 -12.65 10.26 -7.75
C PHE A 152 -14.04 9.65 -7.96
N PHE A 153 -14.50 8.81 -7.02
CA PHE A 153 -15.69 7.98 -7.20
C PHE A 153 -17.00 8.63 -6.71
N SER A 154 -16.94 9.61 -5.80
CA SER A 154 -18.16 10.27 -5.32
C SER A 154 -18.86 11.03 -6.46
N PRO A 155 -20.18 10.87 -6.63
CA PRO A 155 -20.97 11.73 -7.52
C PRO A 155 -20.91 13.17 -7.03
N GLY A 156 -20.80 14.13 -7.97
CA GLY A 156 -20.89 15.56 -7.68
C GLY A 156 -19.80 16.15 -6.78
N SER A 157 -18.70 15.43 -6.49
CA SER A 157 -17.64 15.98 -5.64
C SER A 157 -16.91 17.15 -6.33
N ALA A 158 -16.86 18.30 -5.65
CA ALA A 158 -15.98 19.40 -6.04
C ALA A 158 -14.50 18.98 -5.90
N GLY A 159 -13.61 19.60 -6.68
CA GLY A 159 -12.16 19.35 -6.59
C GLY A 159 -11.63 18.16 -7.39
N LYS A 160 -12.44 17.52 -8.26
CA LYS A 160 -11.93 16.46 -9.16
C LYS A 160 -10.78 16.93 -10.05
N GLY A 161 -10.83 18.16 -10.55
CA GLY A 161 -9.77 18.75 -11.36
C GLY A 161 -8.45 18.82 -10.61
N GLU A 162 -8.44 19.49 -9.46
CA GLU A 162 -7.26 19.64 -8.59
C GLU A 162 -6.69 18.29 -8.16
N MET A 163 -7.55 17.32 -7.82
CA MET A 163 -7.13 15.97 -7.46
C MET A 163 -6.40 15.27 -8.62
N LYS A 164 -6.94 15.34 -9.84
CA LYS A 164 -6.31 14.74 -11.03
C LYS A 164 -4.95 15.37 -11.32
N THR A 165 -4.87 16.71 -11.29
CA THR A 165 -3.61 17.44 -11.49
C THR A 165 -2.58 17.04 -10.44
N ARG A 166 -2.97 16.97 -9.17
CA ARG A 166 -2.08 16.54 -8.08
C ARG A 166 -1.55 15.11 -8.29
N ILE A 167 -2.41 14.17 -8.70
CA ILE A 167 -1.99 12.80 -8.99
C ILE A 167 -0.98 12.78 -10.15
N ALA A 168 -1.28 13.50 -11.24
CA ALA A 168 -0.38 13.61 -12.38
C ALA A 168 0.98 14.21 -12.00
N ASP A 169 0.99 15.26 -11.18
CA ASP A 169 2.22 15.91 -10.71
C ASP A 169 3.08 14.95 -9.89
N GLN A 170 2.48 14.26 -8.91
CA GLN A 170 3.22 13.30 -8.09
C GLN A 170 3.72 12.09 -8.91
N LEU A 171 2.93 11.58 -9.87
CA LEU A 171 3.39 10.52 -10.78
C LEU A 171 4.52 10.99 -11.69
N ALA A 172 4.49 12.26 -12.13
CA ALA A 172 5.58 12.85 -12.90
C ALA A 172 6.86 12.91 -12.06
N THR A 173 6.76 13.26 -10.77
CA THR A 173 7.94 13.23 -9.87
C THR A 173 8.56 11.84 -9.77
N LEU A 174 7.75 10.77 -9.71
CA LEU A 174 8.25 9.39 -9.69
C LEU A 174 9.03 9.06 -10.97
N CYS A 175 8.48 9.40 -12.13
CA CYS A 175 9.12 9.16 -13.42
C CYS A 175 10.42 9.96 -13.56
N ALA A 176 10.39 11.25 -13.18
CA ALA A 176 11.56 12.13 -13.15
C ALA A 176 12.65 11.59 -12.20
N PHE A 177 12.25 11.12 -11.01
CA PHE A 177 13.15 10.54 -10.02
C PHE A 177 13.87 9.28 -10.51
N LEU A 178 13.14 8.40 -11.20
CA LEU A 178 13.69 7.18 -11.80
C LEU A 178 14.46 7.44 -13.10
N GLY A 179 14.27 8.61 -13.70
CA GLY A 179 14.86 8.96 -15.01
C GLY A 179 14.16 8.25 -16.18
N GLU A 180 12.87 7.94 -16.04
CA GLU A 180 12.07 7.14 -16.97
C GLU A 180 11.05 8.02 -17.72
N PHE A 181 10.93 7.85 -19.04
CA PHE A 181 9.85 8.42 -19.86
C PHE A 181 8.98 7.27 -20.39
N PRO A 182 8.06 6.73 -19.58
CA PRO A 182 7.34 5.52 -19.95
C PRO A 182 6.23 5.78 -20.98
N THR A 183 5.87 4.75 -21.74
CA THR A 183 4.62 4.74 -22.51
C THR A 183 3.45 4.65 -21.53
N ILE A 184 2.55 5.63 -21.55
CA ILE A 184 1.40 5.68 -20.65
C ILE A 184 0.22 4.91 -21.26
N ARG A 185 -0.28 3.92 -20.53
CA ARG A 185 -1.47 3.13 -20.89
C ARG A 185 -2.58 3.38 -19.87
N CYS A 186 -3.82 3.49 -20.34
CA CYS A 186 -4.98 3.63 -19.46
C CYS A 186 -6.25 3.09 -20.11
N ASN A 187 -7.27 2.82 -19.28
CA ASN A 187 -8.60 2.48 -19.76
C ASN A 187 -9.42 3.76 -20.04
N LYS A 188 -9.59 4.09 -21.33
CA LYS A 188 -10.35 5.27 -21.78
C LYS A 188 -11.84 5.19 -21.48
N ALA A 189 -12.39 4.00 -21.24
CA ALA A 189 -13.81 3.85 -20.90
C ALA A 189 -14.16 4.47 -19.54
N VAL A 190 -13.16 4.70 -18.67
CA VAL A 190 -13.35 5.23 -17.33
C VAL A 190 -13.11 6.73 -17.29
N ALA A 191 -14.18 7.46 -17.00
CA ALA A 191 -14.16 8.92 -16.93
C ALA A 191 -13.12 9.43 -15.92
N GLY A 192 -12.30 10.39 -16.34
CA GLY A 192 -11.27 11.02 -15.50
C GLY A 192 -9.92 10.31 -15.48
N VAL A 193 -9.82 9.04 -15.87
CA VAL A 193 -8.52 8.34 -15.98
C VAL A 193 -7.71 8.90 -17.16
N GLU A 194 -8.36 9.09 -18.31
CA GLU A 194 -7.72 9.66 -19.50
C GLU A 194 -7.17 11.07 -19.23
N ASP A 195 -7.86 11.88 -18.43
CA ASP A 195 -7.41 13.21 -18.03
C ASP A 195 -6.12 13.16 -17.21
N ILE A 196 -6.00 12.21 -16.27
CA ILE A 196 -4.78 12.01 -15.47
C ILE A 196 -3.62 11.61 -16.39
N ALA A 197 -3.87 10.70 -17.33
CA ALA A 197 -2.87 10.24 -18.28
C ALA A 197 -2.35 11.38 -19.17
N HIS A 198 -3.24 12.23 -19.69
CA HIS A 198 -2.87 13.39 -20.52
C HIS A 198 -2.09 14.44 -19.73
N GLU A 199 -2.54 14.80 -18.51
CA GLU A 199 -1.82 15.77 -17.68
C GLU A 199 -0.44 15.25 -17.30
N LEU A 200 -0.34 13.95 -16.94
CA LEU A 200 0.95 13.32 -16.66
C LEU A 200 1.88 13.37 -17.87
N TYR A 201 1.40 12.99 -19.05
CA TYR A 201 2.19 13.02 -20.28
C TYR A 201 2.75 14.43 -20.54
N LYS A 202 1.91 15.45 -20.42
CA LYS A 202 2.31 16.86 -20.56
C LYS A 202 3.42 17.24 -19.57
N ARG A 203 3.32 16.82 -18.30
CA ARG A 203 4.37 17.10 -17.31
C ARG A 203 5.69 16.42 -17.62
N LEU A 204 5.66 15.20 -18.15
CA LEU A 204 6.86 14.51 -18.59
C LEU A 204 7.50 15.18 -19.81
N GLU A 205 6.69 15.66 -20.77
CA GLU A 205 7.19 16.44 -21.91
C GLU A 205 7.86 17.73 -21.45
N ASP A 206 7.21 18.50 -20.56
CA ASP A 206 7.79 19.71 -19.97
C ASP A 206 9.13 19.41 -19.29
N PHE A 207 9.22 18.29 -18.56
CA PHE A 207 10.44 17.88 -17.88
C PHE A 207 11.55 17.51 -18.89
N LYS A 208 11.21 16.79 -19.96
CA LYS A 208 12.13 16.42 -21.04
C LYS A 208 12.68 17.63 -21.78
N MET A 209 11.84 18.65 -22.02
CA MET A 209 12.28 19.91 -22.62
C MET A 209 13.28 20.66 -21.74
N GLN A 210 13.07 20.64 -20.41
CA GLN A 210 13.93 21.34 -19.45
C GLN A 210 15.23 20.59 -19.15
N SER A 211 15.22 19.26 -19.27
CA SER A 211 16.36 18.39 -18.96
C SER A 211 16.65 17.45 -20.14
N PRO A 212 17.47 17.85 -21.13
CA PRO A 212 17.75 17.03 -22.30
C PRO A 212 18.42 15.69 -22.00
N SER A 213 19.06 15.53 -20.83
CA SER A 213 19.63 14.26 -20.34
C SER A 213 18.60 13.31 -19.71
N PHE A 214 17.32 13.71 -19.63
CA PHE A 214 16.25 12.87 -19.14
C PHE A 214 15.87 11.80 -20.16
N ALA A 215 15.80 10.54 -19.72
CA ALA A 215 15.43 9.40 -20.55
C ALA A 215 16.27 9.23 -21.83
N THR A 216 17.57 9.56 -21.78
CA THR A 216 18.50 9.41 -22.92
C THR A 216 19.13 8.03 -23.04
N ASP A 217 19.02 7.18 -22.02
CA ASP A 217 19.60 5.84 -22.04
C ASP A 217 18.77 4.93 -22.98
N GLU A 218 19.40 4.34 -23.99
CA GLU A 218 18.75 3.51 -25.02
C GLU A 218 17.93 2.31 -24.47
N GLY A 219 18.13 1.94 -23.20
CA GLY A 219 17.37 0.91 -22.49
C GLY A 219 16.13 1.39 -21.70
N LYS A 220 16.02 2.69 -21.39
CA LYS A 220 14.93 3.27 -20.57
C LYS A 220 13.68 3.64 -21.36
N ASN A 221 13.75 3.62 -22.69
CA ASN A 221 12.60 3.89 -23.57
C ASN A 221 11.65 2.67 -23.74
N LYS A 222 11.78 1.63 -22.92
CA LYS A 222 10.90 0.44 -22.93
C LYS A 222 9.92 0.39 -21.76
N SER A 223 10.01 1.35 -20.84
CA SER A 223 9.16 1.38 -19.65
C SER A 223 7.71 1.68 -20.03
N GLU A 224 6.79 1.03 -19.33
CA GLU A 224 5.36 1.29 -19.45
C GLU A 224 4.79 1.70 -18.10
N LEU A 225 3.89 2.67 -18.11
CA LEU A 225 3.15 3.10 -16.93
C LEU A 225 1.67 2.89 -17.20
N ILE A 226 1.05 2.01 -16.42
CA ILE A 226 -0.37 1.71 -16.56
C ILE A 226 -1.17 2.35 -15.44
N ILE A 227 -2.16 3.15 -15.83
CA ILE A 227 -3.09 3.81 -14.92
C ILE A 227 -4.40 3.03 -14.93
N LEU A 228 -4.77 2.53 -13.74
CA LEU A 228 -5.99 1.77 -13.49
C LEU A 228 -6.85 2.51 -12.46
N ASP A 229 -8.16 2.50 -12.65
CA ASP A 229 -9.11 2.87 -11.60
C ASP A 229 -9.50 1.63 -10.79
N ARG A 230 -9.99 1.80 -9.56
CA ARG A 230 -10.38 0.68 -8.69
C ARG A 230 -11.51 -0.18 -9.25
N GLY A 231 -12.35 0.33 -10.16
CA GLY A 231 -13.44 -0.43 -10.79
C GLY A 231 -12.96 -1.58 -11.67
N PHE A 232 -11.69 -1.57 -12.10
CA PHE A 232 -11.09 -2.67 -12.87
C PHE A 232 -11.17 -4.02 -12.12
N ASP A 233 -11.01 -3.97 -10.80
CA ASP A 233 -11.06 -5.11 -9.90
C ASP A 233 -11.62 -4.65 -8.56
N VAL A 234 -12.84 -5.05 -8.25
CA VAL A 234 -13.49 -4.73 -6.97
C VAL A 234 -13.49 -5.93 -6.02
N VAL A 235 -13.05 -7.10 -6.48
CA VAL A 235 -13.10 -8.37 -5.74
C VAL A 235 -11.88 -8.51 -4.83
N SER A 236 -10.67 -8.33 -5.35
CA SER A 236 -9.44 -8.57 -4.58
C SER A 236 -9.34 -7.80 -3.25
N PRO A 237 -9.81 -6.54 -3.12
CA PRO A 237 -9.78 -5.82 -1.84
C PRO A 237 -10.78 -6.33 -0.81
N LEU A 238 -11.77 -7.13 -1.24
CA LEU A 238 -12.83 -7.65 -0.38
C LEU A 238 -12.53 -9.05 0.15
N VAL A 239 -11.68 -9.81 -0.52
CA VAL A 239 -11.38 -11.21 -0.14
C VAL A 239 -10.36 -11.25 0.99
N HIS A 240 -10.56 -12.11 1.99
CA HIS A 240 -9.57 -12.38 3.02
C HIS A 240 -8.36 -13.11 2.41
N GLU A 241 -7.23 -12.41 2.38
CA GLU A 241 -5.99 -12.91 1.82
C GLU A 241 -5.17 -13.62 2.91
N LEU A 242 -4.62 -14.80 2.59
CA LEU A 242 -3.95 -15.67 3.57
C LEU A 242 -2.41 -15.64 3.47
N THR A 243 -1.87 -14.72 2.66
CA THR A 243 -0.44 -14.39 2.72
C THR A 243 -0.15 -13.58 3.98
N TYR A 244 1.04 -13.78 4.55
CA TYR A 244 1.37 -13.33 5.90
C TYR A 244 1.17 -11.83 6.13
N GLN A 245 1.68 -10.98 5.24
CA GLN A 245 1.50 -9.53 5.35
C GLN A 245 0.05 -9.11 5.18
N ALA A 246 -0.64 -9.61 4.16
CA ALA A 246 -2.02 -9.22 3.91
C ALA A 246 -2.91 -9.60 5.10
N MET A 247 -2.78 -10.85 5.59
CA MET A 247 -3.52 -11.37 6.72
C MET A 247 -3.22 -10.60 8.02
N VAL A 248 -1.96 -10.25 8.28
CA VAL A 248 -1.56 -9.45 9.44
C VAL A 248 -2.23 -8.07 9.41
N TYR A 249 -2.22 -7.39 8.27
CA TYR A 249 -2.81 -6.05 8.16
C TYR A 249 -4.33 -6.09 8.23
N ASP A 250 -4.96 -7.08 7.61
CA ASP A 250 -6.41 -7.27 7.60
C ASP A 250 -6.92 -7.61 9.01
N LEU A 251 -6.39 -8.68 9.61
CA LEU A 251 -6.95 -9.23 10.85
C LEU A 251 -6.51 -8.49 12.11
N LEU A 252 -5.32 -7.89 12.16
CA LEU A 252 -4.77 -7.33 13.40
C LEU A 252 -4.97 -5.81 13.52
N GLY A 253 -5.53 -5.16 12.51
CA GLY A 253 -5.82 -3.72 12.56
C GLY A 253 -4.56 -2.86 12.67
N ILE A 254 -3.50 -3.23 11.95
CA ILE A 254 -2.21 -2.52 11.94
C ILE A 254 -2.42 -1.07 11.49
N LYS A 255 -1.89 -0.11 12.25
CA LYS A 255 -1.97 1.31 11.93
C LYS A 255 -0.58 1.89 11.75
N ARG A 256 -0.34 2.55 10.61
CA ARG A 256 0.97 3.16 10.26
C ARG A 256 2.12 2.15 10.35
N ASP A 257 1.85 0.92 9.94
CA ASP A 257 2.80 -0.20 9.99
C ASP A 257 3.25 -0.56 11.43
N VAL A 258 2.58 -0.04 12.47
CA VAL A 258 2.90 -0.33 13.87
C VAL A 258 2.01 -1.46 14.40
N TYR A 259 2.66 -2.53 14.84
CA TYR A 259 2.07 -3.60 15.61
C TYR A 259 2.33 -3.37 17.10
N SER A 260 1.28 -3.44 17.91
CA SER A 260 1.37 -3.33 19.37
C SER A 260 0.98 -4.65 20.02
N TYR A 261 1.82 -5.16 20.92
CA TYR A 261 1.55 -6.39 21.67
C TYR A 261 1.89 -6.25 23.14
N GLU A 262 1.16 -6.95 24.00
CA GLU A 262 1.43 -6.98 25.44
C GLU A 262 2.63 -7.89 25.72
N ALA A 263 3.69 -7.32 26.30
CA ALA A 263 4.80 -8.07 26.85
C ALA A 263 4.72 -8.04 28.39
N THR A 264 4.91 -9.19 29.03
CA THR A 264 4.98 -9.28 30.49
C THR A 264 6.38 -8.86 30.96
N THR A 265 6.46 -7.85 31.82
CA THR A 265 7.72 -7.43 32.45
C THR A 265 8.03 -8.27 33.68
N GLU A 266 9.25 -8.12 34.21
CA GLU A 266 9.78 -8.92 35.32
C GLU A 266 8.99 -8.78 36.63
N GLY A 267 8.18 -7.73 36.77
CA GLY A 267 7.28 -7.52 37.92
C GLY A 267 5.82 -7.96 37.70
N GLY A 268 5.51 -8.69 36.62
CA GLY A 268 4.14 -9.10 36.29
C GLY A 268 3.27 -8.00 35.67
N GLY A 269 3.82 -6.80 35.46
CA GLY A 269 3.15 -5.72 34.74
C GLY A 269 3.04 -6.03 33.25
N LYS A 270 1.87 -5.78 32.67
CA LYS A 270 1.68 -5.80 31.21
C LYS A 270 2.16 -4.47 30.65
N HIS A 271 3.16 -4.49 29.78
CA HIS A 271 3.60 -3.30 29.04
C HIS A 271 3.31 -3.49 27.56
N SER A 272 2.69 -2.49 26.94
CA SER A 272 2.48 -2.48 25.49
C SER A 272 3.81 -2.23 24.79
N ARG A 273 4.24 -3.12 23.90
CA ARG A 273 5.41 -2.92 23.04
C ARG A 273 4.95 -2.63 21.63
N GLU A 274 5.47 -1.55 21.07
CA GLU A 274 5.24 -1.17 19.68
C GLU A 274 6.41 -1.59 18.80
N VAL A 275 6.09 -2.06 17.61
CA VAL A 275 7.02 -2.54 16.61
C VAL A 275 6.58 -2.03 15.26
N ILE A 276 7.53 -1.50 14.48
CA ILE A 276 7.31 -1.14 13.08
C ILE A 276 7.57 -2.37 12.21
N LEU A 277 6.63 -2.68 11.31
CA LEU A 277 6.71 -3.73 10.31
C LEU A 277 7.21 -3.14 8.98
N ASP A 278 8.52 -3.18 8.76
CA ASP A 278 9.14 -2.63 7.56
C ASP A 278 10.32 -3.48 7.05
N GLU A 279 10.93 -3.03 5.95
CA GLU A 279 12.07 -3.72 5.30
C GLU A 279 13.38 -3.60 6.10
N SER A 280 13.39 -2.95 7.27
CA SER A 280 14.53 -2.99 8.19
C SER A 280 14.63 -4.34 8.93
N ASP A 281 13.56 -5.14 8.88
CA ASP A 281 13.52 -6.50 9.38
C ASP A 281 13.62 -7.52 8.21
N PRO A 282 14.79 -8.15 8.00
CA PRO A 282 14.96 -9.10 6.90
C PRO A 282 13.99 -10.29 6.97
N LEU A 283 13.64 -10.71 8.19
CA LEU A 283 12.71 -11.81 8.41
C LEU A 283 11.28 -11.42 7.96
N TRP A 284 10.88 -10.16 8.14
CA TRP A 284 9.63 -9.65 7.57
C TRP A 284 9.65 -9.71 6.04
N VAL A 285 10.74 -9.26 5.41
CA VAL A 285 10.89 -9.27 3.93
C VAL A 285 10.82 -10.69 3.36
N GLU A 286 11.42 -11.65 4.06
CA GLU A 286 11.43 -13.06 3.65
C GLU A 286 10.04 -13.71 3.80
N LEU A 287 9.34 -13.44 4.91
CA LEU A 287 8.09 -14.12 5.25
C LEU A 287 6.85 -13.44 4.68
N ARG A 288 6.87 -12.12 4.42
CA ARG A 288 5.66 -11.30 4.17
C ARG A 288 4.76 -11.80 3.04
N HIS A 289 5.32 -12.44 2.02
CA HIS A 289 4.56 -12.93 0.87
C HIS A 289 4.30 -14.45 0.91
N LYS A 290 4.79 -15.15 1.95
CA LYS A 290 4.52 -16.56 2.14
C LYS A 290 3.12 -16.77 2.70
N PHE A 291 2.56 -17.95 2.45
CA PHE A 291 1.27 -18.33 2.99
C PHE A 291 1.38 -18.57 4.51
N ILE A 292 0.31 -18.27 5.26
CA ILE A 292 0.36 -18.28 6.73
C ILE A 292 0.75 -19.63 7.33
N SER A 293 0.32 -20.76 6.74
CA SER A 293 0.70 -22.10 7.25
C SER A 293 2.20 -22.33 7.16
N ASP A 294 2.81 -21.92 6.06
CA ASP A 294 4.25 -22.05 5.83
C ASP A 294 5.02 -21.19 6.82
N VAL A 295 4.57 -19.95 7.03
CA VAL A 295 5.19 -19.04 8.00
C VAL A 295 5.14 -19.61 9.41
N ILE A 296 4.02 -20.20 9.84
CA ILE A 296 3.92 -20.84 11.17
C ILE A 296 4.92 -21.99 11.29
N GLY A 297 5.01 -22.84 10.27
CA GLY A 297 5.97 -23.95 10.23
C GLY A 297 7.42 -23.47 10.30
N GLU A 298 7.79 -22.56 9.40
CA GLU A 298 9.16 -22.00 9.32
C GLU A 298 9.57 -21.29 10.61
N VAL A 299 8.70 -20.45 11.17
CA VAL A 299 9.01 -19.74 12.42
C VAL A 299 9.18 -20.73 13.58
N ARG A 300 8.39 -21.81 13.65
CA ARG A 300 8.58 -22.86 14.66
C ARG A 300 9.92 -23.57 14.50
N GLU A 301 10.29 -23.94 13.28
CA GLU A 301 11.58 -24.59 13.01
C GLU A 301 12.77 -23.67 13.29
N MET A 302 12.67 -22.37 12.96
CA MET A 302 13.69 -21.38 13.33
C MET A 302 13.88 -21.28 14.85
N VAL A 303 12.79 -21.29 15.62
CA VAL A 303 12.86 -21.26 17.10
C VAL A 303 13.51 -22.53 17.63
N LYS A 304 13.13 -23.69 17.10
CA LYS A 304 13.68 -24.98 17.49
C LYS A 304 15.18 -25.06 17.17
N GLY A 305 15.59 -24.71 15.95
CA GLY A 305 16.99 -24.68 15.53
C GLY A 305 17.83 -23.74 16.38
N PHE A 306 17.27 -22.61 16.83
CA PHE A 306 17.95 -21.71 17.76
C PHE A 306 18.11 -22.34 19.15
N ALA A 307 17.05 -22.97 19.69
CA ALA A 307 17.10 -23.63 20.98
C ALA A 307 18.16 -24.75 21.00
N ASP A 308 18.18 -25.60 19.98
CA ASP A 308 19.09 -26.74 19.87
C ASP A 308 20.56 -26.29 19.70
N SER A 309 20.81 -25.20 18.98
CA SER A 309 22.18 -24.76 18.68
C SER A 309 22.77 -23.80 19.71
N LYS A 310 21.95 -23.02 20.42
CA LYS A 310 22.42 -21.90 21.26
C LYS A 310 21.96 -21.94 22.72
N SER A 311 20.96 -22.76 23.07
CA SER A 311 20.55 -22.95 24.47
C SER A 311 21.13 -24.27 25.01
N LYS A 312 21.74 -24.23 26.19
CA LYS A 312 22.21 -25.45 26.89
C LYS A 312 21.06 -26.21 27.59
N SER A 313 19.81 -25.84 27.34
CA SER A 313 18.63 -26.46 27.97
C SER A 313 18.14 -27.66 27.15
N PRO A 314 18.22 -28.90 27.67
CA PRO A 314 17.80 -30.11 26.97
C PRO A 314 16.27 -30.33 27.01
N THR A 315 15.46 -29.28 27.15
CA THR A 315 13.99 -29.42 27.22
C THR A 315 13.31 -29.09 25.89
N ALA A 316 13.63 -29.92 24.89
CA ALA A 316 12.86 -30.02 23.66
C ALA A 316 11.50 -30.69 23.95
N SER A 317 10.58 -29.93 24.55
CA SER A 317 9.16 -30.25 24.53
C SER A 317 8.53 -29.54 23.34
N TYR A 318 7.72 -30.29 22.58
CA TYR A 318 6.94 -29.87 21.40
C TYR A 318 6.07 -28.61 21.59
N ASP A 319 5.94 -28.10 22.83
CA ASP A 319 5.12 -26.94 23.16
C ASP A 319 6.00 -25.69 23.28
N MET A 320 6.37 -25.12 22.12
CA MET A 320 7.13 -23.88 22.03
C MET A 320 6.15 -22.71 22.08
N SER A 321 6.30 -21.82 23.07
CA SER A 321 5.43 -20.66 23.27
C SER A 321 6.21 -19.35 23.32
N VAL A 322 5.53 -18.24 23.04
CA VAL A 322 6.07 -16.88 23.19
C VAL A 322 6.73 -16.67 24.56
N LYS A 323 6.19 -17.29 25.63
CA LYS A 323 6.76 -17.20 26.98
C LYS A 323 8.15 -17.83 27.09
N LYS A 324 8.34 -19.03 26.51
CA LYS A 324 9.66 -19.69 26.47
C LYS A 324 10.67 -18.87 25.67
N LEU A 325 10.24 -18.26 24.55
CA LEU A 325 11.09 -17.34 23.78
C LEU A 325 11.56 -16.14 24.61
N HIS A 326 10.67 -15.53 25.38
CA HIS A 326 11.04 -14.45 26.29
C HIS A 326 12.00 -14.90 27.40
N GLN A 327 11.88 -16.14 27.89
CA GLN A 327 12.84 -16.71 28.83
C GLN A 327 14.22 -16.90 28.18
N MET A 328 14.27 -17.46 26.96
CA MET A 328 15.52 -17.64 26.21
C MET A 328 16.24 -16.32 25.93
N ILE A 329 15.48 -15.24 25.67
CA ILE A 329 16.05 -13.89 25.52
C ILE A 329 16.84 -13.47 26.77
N LYS A 330 16.39 -13.86 27.97
CA LYS A 330 17.07 -13.55 29.23
C LYS A 330 18.30 -14.43 29.46
N GLU A 331 18.20 -15.71 29.10
CA GLU A 331 19.29 -16.68 29.27
C GLU A 331 20.46 -16.41 28.31
N VAL A 332 20.19 -15.85 27.13
CA VAL A 332 21.21 -15.60 26.10
C VAL A 332 21.17 -14.16 25.55
N PRO A 333 21.64 -13.16 26.33
CA PRO A 333 21.54 -11.74 25.98
C PRO A 333 22.24 -11.37 24.67
N GLN A 334 23.31 -12.08 24.31
CA GLN A 334 24.07 -11.86 23.07
C GLN A 334 23.21 -12.00 21.80
N TYR A 335 22.12 -12.79 21.82
CA TYR A 335 21.19 -12.96 20.70
C TYR A 335 19.83 -12.28 20.93
N GLN A 336 19.73 -11.38 21.90
CA GLN A 336 18.47 -10.71 22.27
C GLN A 336 17.78 -10.06 21.07
N LYS A 337 18.52 -9.41 20.17
CA LYS A 337 17.95 -8.75 18.99
C LYS A 337 17.30 -9.73 18.02
N GLU A 338 17.96 -10.85 17.75
CA GLU A 338 17.49 -11.88 16.83
C GLU A 338 16.27 -12.61 17.40
N LEU A 339 16.36 -13.05 18.66
CA LEU A 339 15.25 -13.69 19.36
C LEU A 339 14.03 -12.76 19.50
N SER A 340 14.23 -11.45 19.70
CA SER A 340 13.13 -10.49 19.78
C SER A 340 12.36 -10.38 18.45
N LYS A 341 13.06 -10.46 17.31
CA LYS A 341 12.43 -10.48 15.98
C LYS A 341 11.66 -11.78 15.76
N LEU A 342 12.28 -12.91 16.08
CA LEU A 342 11.64 -14.21 15.94
C LEU A 342 10.38 -14.35 16.81
N ALA A 343 10.45 -13.91 18.07
CA ALA A 343 9.30 -13.90 18.98
C ALA A 343 8.14 -13.03 18.48
N ARG A 344 8.45 -11.90 17.85
CA ARG A 344 7.45 -11.03 17.21
C ARG A 344 6.75 -11.74 16.06
N HIS A 345 7.50 -12.36 15.14
CA HIS A 345 6.89 -13.07 14.00
C HIS A 345 6.07 -14.27 14.45
N PHE A 346 6.53 -15.01 15.47
CA PHE A 346 5.77 -16.07 16.10
C PHE A 346 4.45 -15.56 16.67
N SER A 347 4.50 -14.47 17.46
CA SER A 347 3.30 -13.86 18.04
C SER A 347 2.31 -13.39 16.98
N LEU A 348 2.78 -12.74 15.92
CA LEU A 348 1.96 -12.30 14.79
C LEU A 348 1.27 -13.49 14.10
N ALA A 349 2.05 -14.51 13.73
CA ALA A 349 1.56 -15.67 13.01
C ALA A 349 0.56 -16.48 13.86
N GLU A 350 0.86 -16.69 15.14
CA GLU A 350 -0.04 -17.39 16.07
C GLU A 350 -1.35 -16.62 16.30
N THR A 351 -1.29 -15.28 16.37
CA THR A 351 -2.49 -14.45 16.53
C THR A 351 -3.38 -14.53 15.28
N CYS A 352 -2.78 -14.53 14.08
CA CYS A 352 -3.50 -14.72 12.82
C CYS A 352 -4.14 -16.12 12.74
N ASP A 353 -3.38 -17.18 13.07
CA ASP A 353 -3.87 -18.57 13.13
C ASP A 353 -5.07 -18.73 14.05
N LYS A 354 -4.99 -18.13 15.25
CA LYS A 354 -6.10 -18.14 16.23
C LYS A 354 -7.35 -17.45 15.69
N LYS A 355 -7.21 -16.29 15.04
CA LYS A 355 -8.34 -15.58 14.44
C LYS A 355 -8.97 -16.36 13.30
N LEU A 356 -8.17 -16.97 12.43
CA LEU A 356 -8.66 -17.81 11.33
C LEU A 356 -9.47 -19.00 11.87
N LYS A 357 -8.91 -19.72 12.85
CA LYS A 357 -9.54 -20.88 13.52
C LYS A 357 -10.79 -20.54 14.34
N ALA A 358 -11.02 -19.27 14.66
CA ALA A 358 -12.18 -18.84 15.44
C ALA A 358 -13.49 -18.74 14.62
N GLY A 359 -13.51 -19.24 13.38
CA GLY A 359 -14.71 -19.32 12.53
C GLY A 359 -14.62 -18.57 11.20
N MET A 360 -13.44 -18.10 10.81
CA MET A 360 -13.25 -17.41 9.52
C MET A 360 -13.00 -18.37 8.35
N PHE A 361 -12.81 -19.67 8.60
CA PHE A 361 -12.59 -20.67 7.55
C PHE A 361 -13.76 -20.74 6.56
N ASP A 362 -14.98 -20.90 7.06
CA ASP A 362 -16.18 -21.01 6.21
C ASP A 362 -16.44 -19.70 5.44
N LEU A 363 -16.14 -18.56 6.07
CA LEU A 363 -16.17 -17.25 5.43
C LEU A 363 -15.17 -17.17 4.26
N CYS A 364 -13.89 -17.48 4.50
CA CYS A 364 -12.86 -17.43 3.46
C CYS A 364 -13.20 -18.36 2.30
N LYS A 365 -13.71 -19.57 2.59
CA LYS A 365 -14.17 -20.50 1.56
C LYS A 365 -15.29 -19.88 0.72
N ALA A 366 -16.32 -19.35 1.35
CA ALA A 366 -17.42 -18.71 0.63
C ALA A 366 -16.95 -17.50 -0.21
N GLU A 367 -16.02 -16.70 0.30
CA GLU A 367 -15.43 -15.59 -0.45
C GLU A 367 -14.68 -16.07 -1.69
N GLN A 368 -13.92 -17.17 -1.60
CA GLN A 368 -13.21 -17.74 -2.75
C GLN A 368 -14.15 -18.36 -3.79
N ASP A 369 -15.16 -19.10 -3.34
CA ASP A 369 -16.17 -19.68 -4.21
C ASP A 369 -16.89 -18.56 -5.01
N LEU A 370 -17.18 -17.42 -4.37
CA LEU A 370 -17.77 -16.25 -5.04
C LEU A 370 -16.77 -15.52 -5.95
N ALA A 371 -15.51 -15.37 -5.53
CA ALA A 371 -14.49 -14.66 -6.29
C ALA A 371 -14.09 -15.42 -7.58
N THR A 372 -14.01 -16.74 -7.51
CA THR A 372 -13.63 -17.61 -8.64
C THR A 372 -14.83 -18.08 -9.45
N GLY A 373 -16.01 -18.13 -8.83
CA GLY A 373 -17.24 -18.70 -9.38
C GLY A 373 -17.26 -20.22 -9.48
N GLU A 374 -16.30 -20.89 -8.86
CA GLU A 374 -16.19 -22.36 -8.78
C GLU A 374 -15.88 -22.79 -7.35
N SER A 375 -16.36 -23.97 -6.98
CA SER A 375 -16.01 -24.60 -5.72
C SER A 375 -14.59 -25.18 -5.77
N GLU A 376 -14.11 -25.67 -4.63
CA GLU A 376 -12.85 -26.40 -4.51
C GLU A 376 -12.70 -27.59 -5.48
N THR A 377 -13.82 -28.19 -5.90
CA THR A 377 -13.86 -29.32 -6.84
C THR A 377 -13.94 -28.87 -8.30
N GLY A 378 -13.99 -27.56 -8.56
CA GLY A 378 -14.17 -26.98 -9.89
C GLY A 378 -15.63 -26.95 -10.36
N GLU A 379 -16.59 -27.25 -9.47
CA GLU A 379 -18.02 -27.18 -9.79
C GLU A 379 -18.47 -25.72 -9.79
N LYS A 380 -19.29 -25.33 -10.78
CA LYS A 380 -19.83 -23.97 -10.83
C LYS A 380 -20.71 -23.70 -9.61
N ILE A 381 -20.63 -22.48 -9.09
CA ILE A 381 -21.48 -22.05 -7.97
C ILE A 381 -22.86 -21.65 -8.50
N ASP A 382 -23.87 -22.47 -8.20
CA ASP A 382 -25.24 -22.27 -8.69
C ASP A 382 -26.00 -21.16 -7.94
N SER A 383 -25.76 -21.00 -6.63
CA SER A 383 -26.50 -20.04 -5.80
C SER A 383 -25.62 -19.42 -4.72
N ALA A 384 -25.25 -18.16 -4.94
CA ALA A 384 -24.56 -17.36 -3.93
C ALA A 384 -25.40 -17.20 -2.65
N MET A 385 -26.73 -17.11 -2.77
CA MET A 385 -27.64 -16.99 -1.62
C MET A 385 -27.50 -18.17 -0.66
N ASN A 386 -27.41 -19.40 -1.19
CA ASN A 386 -27.32 -20.61 -0.35
C ASN A 386 -25.97 -20.68 0.38
N LEU A 387 -24.91 -20.23 -0.28
CA LEU A 387 -23.56 -20.19 0.26
C LEU A 387 -23.43 -19.15 1.38
N THR A 388 -23.96 -17.94 1.19
CA THR A 388 -23.73 -16.81 2.12
C THR A 388 -24.70 -16.77 3.29
N THR A 389 -25.95 -17.19 3.11
CA THR A 389 -27.00 -17.05 4.13
C THR A 389 -26.61 -17.64 5.50
N PRO A 390 -26.08 -18.88 5.60
CA PRO A 390 -25.70 -19.44 6.90
C PRO A 390 -24.65 -18.59 7.64
N ILE A 391 -23.69 -18.04 6.90
CA ILE A 391 -22.57 -17.25 7.44
C ILE A 391 -23.05 -15.87 7.89
N LEU A 392 -23.95 -15.24 7.13
CA LEU A 392 -24.49 -13.92 7.44
C LEU A 392 -25.32 -13.90 8.74
N PHE A 393 -25.97 -15.01 9.08
CA PHE A 393 -26.74 -15.17 10.33
C PHE A 393 -25.91 -15.69 11.51
N ASP A 394 -24.64 -16.07 11.31
CA ASP A 394 -23.76 -16.40 12.42
C ASP A 394 -23.42 -15.13 13.23
N ARG A 395 -23.61 -15.21 14.55
CA ARG A 395 -23.31 -14.14 15.50
C ARG A 395 -21.81 -14.00 15.79
N LYS A 396 -21.01 -15.00 15.46
CA LYS A 396 -19.54 -14.96 15.60
C LYS A 396 -18.88 -14.08 14.54
N ILE A 397 -19.53 -13.93 13.38
CA ILE A 397 -19.01 -13.14 12.27
C ILE A 397 -19.29 -11.65 12.53
N GLY A 398 -18.25 -10.83 12.41
CA GLY A 398 -18.33 -9.39 12.63
C GLY A 398 -19.08 -8.66 11.50
N VAL A 399 -19.38 -7.38 11.75
CA VAL A 399 -20.17 -6.55 10.81
C VAL A 399 -19.41 -6.34 9.50
N TYR A 400 -18.10 -6.09 9.55
CA TYR A 400 -17.30 -5.82 8.34
C TYR A 400 -17.12 -7.07 7.49
N GLU A 401 -16.96 -8.24 8.11
CA GLU A 401 -16.91 -9.53 7.43
C GLU A 401 -18.24 -9.81 6.69
N LYS A 402 -19.38 -9.51 7.34
CA LYS A 402 -20.69 -9.60 6.68
C LYS A 402 -20.80 -8.62 5.51
N VAL A 403 -20.35 -7.38 5.68
CA VAL A 403 -20.35 -6.37 4.61
C VAL A 403 -19.53 -6.84 3.41
N ARG A 404 -18.31 -7.37 3.62
CA ARG A 404 -17.45 -7.93 2.56
C ARG A 404 -18.12 -9.08 1.82
N LEU A 405 -18.68 -10.03 2.56
CA LEU A 405 -19.38 -11.18 1.97
C LEU A 405 -20.61 -10.74 1.16
N MET A 406 -21.38 -9.77 1.66
CA MET A 406 -22.52 -9.22 0.93
C MET A 406 -22.10 -8.44 -0.31
N MET A 407 -20.98 -7.71 -0.25
CA MET A 407 -20.39 -7.04 -1.41
C MET A 407 -19.99 -8.06 -2.49
N LEU A 408 -19.29 -9.14 -2.11
CA LEU A 408 -18.92 -10.21 -3.04
C LEU A 408 -20.15 -10.92 -3.63
N GLN A 409 -21.17 -11.17 -2.81
CA GLN A 409 -22.43 -11.73 -3.27
C GLN A 409 -23.13 -10.82 -4.29
N LEU A 410 -23.16 -9.50 -4.04
CA LEU A 410 -23.74 -8.52 -4.96
C LEU A 410 -23.00 -8.50 -6.30
N LEU A 411 -21.67 -8.57 -6.26
CA LEU A 411 -20.82 -8.63 -7.45
C LEU A 411 -20.98 -9.95 -8.23
N PHE A 412 -21.33 -11.04 -7.53
CA PHE A 412 -21.59 -12.34 -8.15
C PHE A 412 -23.00 -12.44 -8.75
N SER A 413 -24.00 -11.81 -8.13
CA SER A 413 -25.42 -12.00 -8.45
C SER A 413 -25.88 -11.18 -9.67
N GLU A 414 -26.60 -11.83 -10.58
CA GLU A 414 -27.17 -11.23 -11.80
C GLU A 414 -28.69 -11.44 -11.88
N GLY A 415 -29.41 -10.57 -12.61
CA GLY A 415 -30.86 -10.70 -12.85
C GLY A 415 -31.72 -10.75 -11.57
N GLU A 416 -32.65 -11.72 -11.50
CA GLU A 416 -33.62 -11.91 -10.41
C GLU A 416 -32.98 -12.14 -9.03
N ALA A 417 -31.72 -12.63 -8.99
CA ALA A 417 -30.98 -12.80 -7.74
C ALA A 417 -30.76 -11.48 -6.98
N LYS A 418 -30.81 -10.33 -7.67
CA LYS A 418 -30.72 -8.99 -7.05
C LYS A 418 -31.94 -8.63 -6.20
N GLU A 419 -33.13 -9.11 -6.55
CA GLU A 419 -34.33 -8.86 -5.74
C GLU A 419 -34.27 -9.65 -4.42
N GLY A 420 -33.76 -10.89 -4.49
CA GLY A 420 -33.46 -11.70 -3.31
C GLY A 420 -32.44 -11.03 -2.39
N PHE A 421 -31.39 -10.43 -2.97
CA PHE A 421 -30.38 -9.67 -2.23
C PHE A 421 -30.97 -8.47 -1.47
N ALA A 422 -31.87 -7.71 -2.09
CA ALA A 422 -32.54 -6.57 -1.46
C ALA A 422 -33.39 -6.97 -0.24
N LYS A 423 -33.98 -8.16 -0.26
CA LYS A 423 -34.69 -8.72 0.90
C LYS A 423 -33.72 -9.21 1.96
N LEU A 424 -32.58 -9.80 1.56
CA LEU A 424 -31.55 -10.29 2.48
C LEU A 424 -30.90 -9.16 3.28
N ILE A 425 -30.48 -8.07 2.62
CA ILE A 425 -29.79 -6.94 3.29
C ILE A 425 -30.63 -6.28 4.39
N GLN A 426 -31.97 -6.33 4.28
CA GLN A 426 -32.88 -5.84 5.31
C GLN A 426 -32.95 -6.77 6.52
N ARG A 427 -32.75 -8.08 6.33
CA ARG A 427 -32.84 -9.11 7.38
C ARG A 427 -31.54 -9.30 8.15
N VAL A 428 -30.40 -9.04 7.53
CA VAL A 428 -29.09 -9.13 8.20
C VAL A 428 -28.88 -7.92 9.12
N GLU A 429 -28.36 -8.18 10.31
CA GLU A 429 -28.02 -7.19 11.34
C GLU A 429 -26.78 -6.37 10.94
N ILE A 430 -26.95 -5.43 10.00
CA ILE A 430 -25.92 -4.48 9.57
C ILE A 430 -26.41 -3.05 9.84
N PRO A 431 -25.59 -2.19 10.48
CA PRO A 431 -25.94 -0.79 10.70
C PRO A 431 -26.24 -0.06 9.37
N PRO A 432 -27.21 0.89 9.34
CA PRO A 432 -27.60 1.58 8.10
C PRO A 432 -26.44 2.22 7.34
N LYS A 433 -25.47 2.80 8.06
CA LYS A 433 -24.26 3.40 7.48
C LYS A 433 -23.46 2.38 6.66
N GLU A 434 -23.28 1.17 7.19
CA GLU A 434 -22.51 0.13 6.51
C GLU A 434 -23.30 -0.54 5.38
N ARG A 435 -24.63 -0.55 5.46
CA ARG A 435 -25.48 -0.93 4.31
C ARG A 435 -25.29 0.02 3.13
N SER A 436 -25.17 1.32 3.38
CA SER A 436 -24.86 2.29 2.32
C SER A 436 -23.51 2.01 1.68
N SER A 437 -22.50 1.54 2.43
CA SER A 437 -21.20 1.14 1.88
C SER A 437 -21.35 0.04 0.82
N ILE A 438 -22.21 -0.96 1.05
CA ILE A 438 -22.50 -2.05 0.09
C ILE A 438 -23.08 -1.49 -1.20
N LEU A 439 -24.08 -0.60 -1.11
CA LEU A 439 -24.74 -0.02 -2.27
C LEU A 439 -23.83 0.94 -3.05
N ASN A 440 -22.94 1.64 -2.34
CA ASN A 440 -21.98 2.57 -2.93
C ASN A 440 -20.91 1.87 -3.81
N LEU A 441 -20.86 0.53 -3.82
CA LEU A 441 -20.08 -0.20 -4.83
C LEU A 441 -20.45 0.20 -6.26
N ALA A 442 -21.70 0.59 -6.50
CA ALA A 442 -22.14 1.12 -7.79
C ALA A 442 -21.31 2.32 -8.27
N CYS A 443 -20.80 3.13 -7.33
CA CYS A 443 -19.99 4.31 -7.64
C CYS A 443 -18.60 3.96 -8.21
N LEU A 444 -18.15 2.71 -8.08
CA LEU A 444 -16.91 2.22 -8.69
C LEU A 444 -17.08 1.87 -10.17
N GLY A 445 -18.30 1.95 -10.72
CA GLY A 445 -18.57 1.70 -12.14
C GLY A 445 -18.63 0.22 -12.51
N HIS A 446 -18.87 -0.67 -11.54
CA HIS A 446 -19.01 -2.10 -11.82
C HIS A 446 -20.36 -2.40 -12.52
N PRO A 447 -20.38 -3.07 -13.68
CA PRO A 447 -21.60 -3.31 -14.49
C PRO A 447 -22.71 -4.04 -13.72
N SER A 448 -22.33 -4.99 -12.85
CA SER A 448 -23.29 -5.77 -12.06
C SER A 448 -24.05 -4.95 -11.01
N VAL A 449 -23.73 -3.67 -10.80
CA VAL A 449 -24.41 -2.78 -9.85
C VAL A 449 -24.98 -1.55 -10.57
N GLU A 450 -25.69 -1.75 -11.68
CA GLU A 450 -26.34 -0.65 -12.38
C GLU A 450 -27.65 -0.19 -11.70
N GLY A 451 -27.69 1.12 -11.45
CA GLY A 451 -28.85 1.94 -11.11
C GLY A 451 -28.73 3.33 -11.74
N ARG A 452 -28.35 3.40 -13.03
CA ARG A 452 -28.36 4.65 -13.80
C ARG A 452 -29.26 4.52 -15.03
N GLU A 453 -30.48 5.03 -14.91
CA GLU A 453 -31.27 5.45 -16.05
C GLU A 453 -30.48 6.52 -16.82
N GLY A 454 -30.05 6.21 -18.04
CA GLY A 454 -29.41 7.20 -18.92
C GLY A 454 -28.22 6.72 -19.75
N ARG A 455 -28.26 5.52 -20.33
CA ARG A 455 -27.46 5.18 -21.53
C ARG A 455 -28.33 4.39 -22.50
N GLY A 456 -29.14 5.12 -23.27
CA GLY A 456 -29.88 4.57 -24.40
C GLY A 456 -28.94 4.23 -25.56
N ASN A 457 -29.18 3.06 -26.14
CA ASN A 457 -28.65 2.50 -27.38
C ASN A 457 -27.16 2.08 -27.36
N GLY A 458 -26.96 0.90 -26.78
CA GLY A 458 -25.72 0.11 -26.80
C GLY A 458 -25.73 -1.09 -25.82
N ILE A 459 -26.88 -1.39 -25.21
CA ILE A 459 -26.99 -2.19 -23.98
C ILE A 459 -26.68 -3.67 -24.23
N GLU A 460 -27.00 -4.24 -25.39
CA GLU A 460 -26.76 -5.66 -25.67
C GLU A 460 -25.27 -5.98 -25.88
N GLU A 461 -24.54 -5.18 -26.67
CA GLU A 461 -23.09 -5.35 -26.84
C GLU A 461 -22.30 -5.01 -25.55
N GLN A 462 -22.77 -4.05 -24.75
CA GLN A 462 -22.13 -3.70 -23.47
C GLN A 462 -22.39 -4.75 -22.38
N SER A 463 -23.58 -5.36 -22.34
CA SER A 463 -23.88 -6.46 -21.42
C SER A 463 -23.10 -7.72 -21.76
N GLN A 464 -23.05 -8.11 -23.05
CA GLN A 464 -22.27 -9.26 -23.50
C GLN A 464 -20.76 -9.05 -23.27
N ARG A 465 -20.23 -7.85 -23.53
CA ARG A 465 -18.83 -7.53 -23.19
C ARG A 465 -18.58 -7.53 -21.68
N ALA A 466 -19.51 -7.06 -20.86
CA ALA A 466 -19.37 -7.07 -19.40
C ALA A 466 -19.39 -8.50 -18.84
N GLU A 467 -20.20 -9.40 -19.41
CA GLU A 467 -20.21 -10.83 -19.09
C GLU A 467 -18.91 -11.51 -19.53
N GLU A 468 -18.44 -11.27 -20.76
CA GLU A 468 -17.15 -11.79 -21.26
C GLU A 468 -15.96 -11.26 -20.45
N GLU A 469 -15.98 -9.99 -20.05
CA GLU A 469 -14.98 -9.39 -19.18
C GLU A 469 -15.05 -9.94 -17.75
N GLY A 470 -16.25 -10.14 -17.20
CA GLY A 470 -16.47 -10.72 -15.88
C GLY A 470 -15.99 -12.17 -15.81
N GLU A 471 -16.33 -12.98 -16.81
CA GLU A 471 -15.81 -14.34 -16.97
C GLU A 471 -14.29 -14.34 -17.22
N GLY A 472 -13.78 -13.42 -18.03
CA GLY A 472 -12.35 -13.26 -18.27
C GLY A 472 -11.57 -12.95 -16.99
N ARG A 473 -12.10 -12.05 -16.15
CA ARG A 473 -11.54 -11.72 -14.82
C ARG A 473 -11.54 -12.96 -13.91
N ARG A 474 -12.64 -13.71 -13.86
CA ARG A 474 -12.73 -14.96 -13.07
C ARG A 474 -11.78 -16.04 -13.60
N ARG A 475 -11.64 -16.21 -14.92
CA ARG A 475 -10.69 -17.14 -15.54
C ARG A 475 -9.24 -16.79 -15.21
N GLU A 476 -8.90 -15.50 -15.14
CA GLU A 476 -7.55 -15.08 -14.77
C GLU A 476 -7.29 -15.28 -13.28
N ILE A 477 -8.25 -14.94 -12.41
CA ILE A 477 -8.20 -15.30 -10.98
C ILE A 477 -7.95 -16.81 -10.83
N ARG A 478 -8.64 -17.65 -11.60
CA ARG A 478 -8.43 -19.11 -11.61
C ARG A 478 -7.03 -19.51 -12.08
N ARG A 479 -6.56 -18.98 -13.22
CA ARG A 479 -5.23 -19.28 -13.77
C ARG A 479 -4.12 -18.95 -12.77
N LEU A 480 -4.21 -17.78 -12.15
CA LEU A 480 -3.24 -17.32 -11.15
C LEU A 480 -3.29 -18.20 -9.90
N SER A 481 -4.48 -18.66 -9.48
CA SER A 481 -4.62 -19.64 -8.40
C SER A 481 -3.95 -20.99 -8.72
N LEU A 482 -4.01 -21.44 -9.98
CA LEU A 482 -3.41 -22.70 -10.45
C LEU A 482 -1.88 -22.65 -10.63
N ASP A 483 -1.32 -21.56 -11.15
CA ASP A 483 0.13 -21.42 -11.37
C ASP A 483 0.92 -21.39 -10.04
N THR A 484 0.32 -20.82 -9.00
CA THR A 484 0.87 -20.83 -7.64
C THR A 484 0.84 -22.24 -7.01
N HIS A 485 -0.06 -23.11 -7.49
CA HIS A 485 -0.20 -24.49 -7.01
C HIS A 485 0.90 -25.41 -7.57
N HIS A 486 1.37 -25.20 -8.81
CA HIS A 486 2.45 -26.00 -9.42
C HIS A 486 3.82 -25.82 -8.74
N SER A 487 4.05 -24.71 -8.03
CA SER A 487 5.28 -24.52 -7.24
C SER A 487 5.29 -25.24 -5.87
N ARG A 488 4.17 -25.85 -5.45
CA ARG A 488 3.98 -26.43 -4.10
C ARG A 488 4.27 -27.94 -3.98
N HIS A 489 4.66 -28.64 -5.04
CA HIS A 489 4.97 -30.08 -4.97
C HIS A 489 6.43 -30.37 -4.60
N HIS A 490 6.89 -29.95 -3.41
CA HIS A 490 8.05 -30.53 -2.71
C HIS A 490 7.97 -30.25 -1.19
N GLY A 491 7.29 -31.11 -0.42
CA GLY A 491 7.31 -31.04 1.06
C GLY A 491 6.31 -31.99 1.74
N VAL A 492 6.73 -32.67 2.81
CA VAL A 492 6.01 -33.75 3.53
C VAL A 492 5.05 -33.18 4.58
N CYS A 493 3.83 -33.72 4.66
CA CYS A 493 2.67 -33.19 5.41
C CYS A 493 2.43 -33.89 6.78
N HIS A 494 2.02 -33.12 7.81
CA HIS A 494 1.61 -33.60 9.13
C HIS A 494 0.13 -33.27 9.44
N ARG A 495 -0.55 -34.15 10.20
CA ARG A 495 -2.03 -34.27 10.40
C ARG A 495 -2.81 -33.04 10.93
N GLY A 496 -2.19 -31.89 11.16
CA GLY A 496 -2.87 -30.64 11.51
C GLY A 496 -3.18 -29.71 10.32
N GLU A 497 -2.78 -30.09 9.11
CA GLU A 497 -2.68 -29.23 7.92
C GLU A 497 -3.88 -29.34 6.95
N ALA A 498 -4.82 -30.27 7.16
CA ALA A 498 -5.91 -30.54 6.21
C ALA A 498 -6.81 -29.31 5.92
N GLY A 499 -7.10 -28.47 6.92
CA GLY A 499 -7.88 -27.24 6.73
C GLY A 499 -7.12 -26.14 5.96
N TYR A 500 -5.79 -26.14 6.08
CA TYR A 500 -4.92 -25.22 5.34
C TYR A 500 -4.70 -25.67 3.91
N GLU A 501 -4.67 -26.98 3.65
CA GLU A 501 -4.57 -27.56 2.31
C GLU A 501 -5.82 -27.24 1.46
N LEU A 502 -7.01 -27.23 2.08
CA LEU A 502 -8.29 -26.86 1.45
C LEU A 502 -8.33 -25.36 1.06
N LEU A 503 -7.86 -24.46 1.95
CA LEU A 503 -7.76 -23.02 1.64
C LEU A 503 -6.59 -22.69 0.70
N SER A 504 -5.48 -23.41 0.80
CA SER A 504 -4.31 -23.29 -0.08
C SER A 504 -4.66 -23.58 -1.54
N ARG A 505 -5.63 -24.47 -1.79
CA ARG A 505 -6.21 -24.73 -3.13
C ARG A 505 -7.07 -23.58 -3.66
N ALA A 506 -7.61 -22.73 -2.79
CA ALA A 506 -8.56 -21.68 -3.14
C ALA A 506 -7.92 -20.27 -3.23
N VAL A 507 -6.91 -19.94 -2.41
CA VAL A 507 -6.52 -18.55 -2.08
C VAL A 507 -5.24 -18.05 -2.79
N THR A 508 -5.05 -18.26 -4.10
CA THR A 508 -3.77 -17.86 -4.73
C THR A 508 -3.87 -17.05 -6.02
N ALA A 509 -4.88 -16.18 -6.13
CA ALA A 509 -5.14 -15.43 -7.37
C ALA A 509 -4.67 -13.96 -7.39
N SER A 510 -4.35 -13.36 -6.24
CA SER A 510 -4.30 -11.89 -6.12
C SER A 510 -2.98 -11.23 -6.59
N TRP A 511 -1.93 -12.01 -6.89
CA TRP A 511 -0.55 -11.48 -7.00
C TRP A 511 0.00 -11.19 -8.41
N LEU A 512 -0.79 -11.31 -9.49
CA LEU A 512 -0.23 -11.19 -10.85
C LEU A 512 -1.07 -10.43 -11.90
N LEU A 513 -2.12 -9.71 -11.49
CA LEU A 513 -2.84 -8.80 -12.40
C LEU A 513 -1.96 -7.66 -12.96
N ALA A 514 -0.86 -7.30 -12.29
CA ALA A 514 0.09 -6.29 -12.76
C ALA A 514 1.01 -6.77 -13.90
N SER A 515 1.19 -8.09 -14.07
CA SER A 515 2.11 -8.65 -15.07
C SER A 515 1.47 -8.83 -16.46
N PHE A 516 0.14 -8.73 -16.56
CA PHE A 516 -0.59 -9.01 -17.80
C PHE A 516 -0.44 -7.92 -18.87
N LEU A 517 -0.14 -6.68 -18.50
CA LEU A 517 0.01 -5.58 -19.48
C LEU A 517 1.25 -5.74 -20.38
N HIS A 518 2.16 -6.66 -20.05
CA HIS A 518 3.31 -6.99 -20.89
C HIS A 518 3.08 -8.11 -21.92
N LEU A 519 1.99 -8.90 -21.83
CA LEU A 519 1.83 -10.10 -22.67
C LEU A 519 0.83 -9.95 -23.82
N HIS A 520 -0.05 -8.95 -23.81
CA HIS A 520 -0.99 -8.71 -24.90
C HIS A 520 -1.17 -7.21 -25.21
N PRO A 521 -0.40 -6.63 -26.15
CA PRO A 521 -0.80 -5.37 -26.73
C PRO A 521 -2.15 -5.55 -27.45
N PRO A 522 -3.07 -4.57 -27.39
CA PRO A 522 -4.30 -4.62 -28.18
C PRO A 522 -3.92 -4.72 -29.67
N ARG A 523 -4.49 -5.71 -30.36
CA ARG A 523 -4.30 -5.85 -31.82
C ARG A 523 -4.76 -4.54 -32.48
N PRO A 524 -3.99 -3.98 -33.43
CA PRO A 524 -4.43 -2.79 -34.14
C PRO A 524 -5.72 -3.13 -34.91
N SER A 525 -6.80 -2.40 -34.63
CA SER A 525 -8.00 -2.42 -35.45
C SER A 525 -7.62 -1.88 -36.83
N ARG A 526 -7.60 -2.75 -37.84
CA ARG A 526 -7.58 -2.33 -39.24
C ARG A 526 -8.89 -1.60 -39.54
N SER A 527 -8.86 -0.28 -39.52
CA SER A 527 -9.86 0.52 -40.23
C SER A 527 -9.28 0.85 -41.60
N GLU A 528 -9.86 0.22 -42.62
CA GLU A 528 -9.64 0.57 -44.02
C GLU A 528 -10.07 2.02 -44.24
N CYS A 529 -9.17 2.85 -44.80
CA CYS A 529 -9.52 4.16 -45.36
C CYS A 529 -10.21 3.95 -46.70
N PRO A 530 -11.42 4.48 -46.94
CA PRO A 530 -11.86 4.82 -48.28
C PRO A 530 -11.22 6.15 -48.70
N GLN A 531 -10.86 6.21 -49.98
CA GLN A 531 -10.18 7.31 -50.69
C GLN A 531 -10.92 8.64 -50.65
#